data_AF-A0A0P9GSG4-F1
#
_entry.id   AF-A0A0P9GSG4-F1
#
_cell.length_a   1.000
_cell.length_b   1.000
_cell.length_c   1.000
_cell.angle_alpha   90.00
_cell.angle_beta   90.00
_cell.angle_gamma   90.00
#
_symmetry.space_group_name_H-M   'P 1'
#
loop_
_entity.id
_entity.type
_entity.pdbx_description
1 polymer ?
#
loop_
_entity_poly.entity_id
_entity_poly.type
_entity_poly.pdbx_seq_one_letter_code
_entity_poly.pdbx_strand_id
1 'polypeptide(L)'
;MVIQIDERVLNASTDVNVLSTLDSLIAKVIRGHHELHLSDITHFRGEPFKRYAQFFEKHFKKTWQGPRLSVPARLVRIVLSEDFVDHIKNSSSETDVVRIHVENQRVSVSKADRRLDIITLELVPRYLIERLVIVVENNRSDKTFLNTVFRFFEGDPISDDRAKFDNGGGSSICACLEELGGRNRAICIIDGDVEIDGTVLISKQREHAKVAEVCEKLGYDLHILSKREIENYLPDEALQRWLEASGFRGQHPFFQLDEPHKDRVDMKKKASSLVPQGAVPISSSSSVVTSTPTATYGFCKDIWEAFIHVRSKEELERRDGLEELPELIELVKSSL
;
A
#
# COMPACT_ATOMS: atom_id res chain seq x y z
N MET A 1 5.31 -10.68 5.83
CA MET A 1 4.19 -11.38 6.51
C MET A 1 4.63 -12.75 7.02
N VAL A 2 4.17 -13.17 8.21
CA VAL A 2 4.45 -14.51 8.77
C VAL A 2 3.20 -15.38 8.74
N ILE A 3 3.34 -16.65 8.34
CA ILE A 3 2.23 -17.60 8.22
C ILE A 3 2.39 -18.71 9.25
N GLN A 4 1.33 -18.96 10.03
CA GLN A 4 1.21 -20.05 10.98
C GLN A 4 0.14 -21.03 10.50
N ILE A 5 0.47 -22.31 10.42
CA ILE A 5 -0.47 -23.37 10.04
C ILE A 5 -0.86 -24.14 11.28
N ASP A 6 -2.17 -24.29 11.53
CA ASP A 6 -2.65 -25.08 12.66
C ASP A 6 -2.29 -26.58 12.48
N GLU A 7 -2.00 -27.24 13.59
CA GLU A 7 -1.62 -28.66 13.60
C GLU A 7 -2.71 -29.54 12.98
N ARG A 8 -3.99 -29.22 13.20
CA ARG A 8 -5.11 -29.98 12.63
C ARG A 8 -5.15 -29.89 11.11
N VAL A 9 -4.77 -28.76 10.53
CA VAL A 9 -4.63 -28.60 9.07
C VAL A 9 -3.55 -29.53 8.53
N LEU A 10 -2.43 -29.66 9.25
CA LEU A 10 -1.34 -30.57 8.89
C LEU A 10 -1.74 -32.04 9.05
N ASN A 11 -2.58 -32.36 10.03
CA ASN A 11 -3.08 -33.71 10.28
C ASN A 11 -4.20 -34.13 9.31
N ALA A 12 -4.95 -33.18 8.74
CA ALA A 12 -5.99 -33.40 7.72
C ALA A 12 -5.43 -33.71 6.31
N SER A 13 -4.15 -34.01 6.23
CA SER A 13 -3.38 -33.94 4.99
C SER A 13 -3.41 -35.21 4.13
N THR A 14 -4.33 -36.11 4.44
CA THR A 14 -4.79 -37.17 3.55
C THR A 14 -5.76 -36.66 2.48
N ASP A 15 -6.32 -35.45 2.65
CA ASP A 15 -7.13 -34.77 1.63
C ASP A 15 -6.25 -34.14 0.55
N VAL A 16 -6.52 -34.49 -0.71
CA VAL A 16 -5.79 -34.04 -1.90
C VAL A 16 -5.86 -32.51 -2.08
N ASN A 17 -6.96 -31.87 -1.69
CA ASN A 17 -7.13 -30.42 -1.80
C ASN A 17 -6.27 -29.68 -0.77
N VAL A 18 -6.17 -30.24 0.45
CA VAL A 18 -5.29 -29.72 1.51
C VAL A 18 -3.84 -29.77 1.03
N LEU A 19 -3.41 -30.94 0.53
CA LEU A 19 -2.07 -31.14 -0.03
C LEU A 19 -1.73 -30.13 -1.12
N SER A 20 -2.58 -30.02 -2.15
CA SER A 20 -2.36 -29.11 -3.28
C SER A 20 -2.24 -27.63 -2.84
N THR A 21 -3.06 -27.23 -1.88
CA THR A 21 -3.04 -25.86 -1.32
C THR A 21 -1.74 -25.60 -0.55
N LEU A 22 -1.34 -26.54 0.30
CA LEU A 22 -0.10 -26.45 1.07
C LEU A 22 1.14 -26.46 0.17
N ASP A 23 1.18 -27.30 -0.86
CA ASP A 23 2.29 -27.36 -1.82
C ASP A 23 2.48 -26.01 -2.51
N SER A 24 1.38 -25.40 -2.95
CA SER A 24 1.38 -24.10 -3.62
C SER A 24 1.79 -22.97 -2.67
N LEU A 25 1.35 -23.01 -1.42
CA LEU A 25 1.76 -22.07 -0.38
C LEU A 25 3.26 -22.20 -0.06
N ILE A 26 3.76 -23.42 0.11
CA ILE A 26 5.18 -23.68 0.40
C ILE A 26 6.04 -23.20 -0.77
N ALA A 27 5.60 -23.40 -2.02
CA ALA A 27 6.32 -22.86 -3.17
C ALA A 27 6.48 -21.32 -3.12
N LYS A 28 5.49 -20.59 -2.58
CA LYS A 28 5.60 -19.13 -2.35
C LYS A 28 6.58 -18.78 -1.23
N VAL A 29 6.57 -19.53 -0.13
CA VAL A 29 7.54 -19.39 0.97
C VAL A 29 8.97 -19.59 0.44
N ILE A 30 9.19 -20.63 -0.36
CA ILE A 30 10.51 -20.95 -0.94
C ILE A 30 11.03 -19.82 -1.84
N ARG A 31 10.13 -19.13 -2.56
CA ARG A 31 10.49 -17.98 -3.39
C ARG A 31 10.75 -16.70 -2.58
N GLY A 32 10.63 -16.75 -1.24
CA GLY A 32 10.83 -15.59 -0.37
C GLY A 32 9.65 -14.62 -0.35
N HIS A 33 8.47 -15.03 -0.82
CA HIS A 33 7.28 -14.17 -0.80
C HIS A 33 6.70 -14.09 0.62
N HIS A 34 6.83 -15.18 1.40
CA HIS A 34 6.26 -15.31 2.74
C HIS A 34 7.28 -15.93 3.69
N GLU A 35 7.18 -15.59 4.98
CA GLU A 35 7.84 -16.33 6.05
C GLU A 35 6.89 -17.36 6.65
N LEU A 36 7.36 -18.58 6.88
CA LEU A 36 6.56 -19.66 7.47
C LEU A 36 7.05 -19.96 8.88
N HIS A 37 6.11 -19.94 9.83
CA HIS A 37 6.33 -20.36 11.21
C HIS A 37 5.48 -21.61 11.51
N LEU A 38 6.15 -22.72 11.77
CA LEU A 38 5.50 -23.97 12.15
C LEU A 38 5.65 -24.15 13.66
N SER A 39 4.54 -24.36 14.37
CA SER A 39 4.57 -24.61 15.82
C SER A 39 5.25 -25.93 16.16
N ASP A 40 5.12 -26.96 15.31
CA ASP A 40 5.79 -28.24 15.48
C ASP A 40 5.95 -29.00 14.15
N ILE A 41 7.20 -29.15 13.70
CA ILE A 41 7.56 -29.86 12.46
C ILE A 41 7.37 -31.38 12.54
N THR A 42 7.24 -31.94 13.74
CA THR A 42 7.08 -33.40 13.91
C THR A 42 5.78 -33.90 13.27
N HIS A 43 4.80 -33.02 13.06
CA HIS A 43 3.55 -33.29 12.35
C HIS A 43 3.73 -33.42 10.82
N PHE A 44 4.82 -32.90 10.24
CA PHE A 44 5.17 -33.11 8.82
C PHE A 44 5.80 -34.49 8.55
N ARG A 45 5.87 -35.39 9.54
CA ARG A 45 6.52 -36.70 9.41
C ARG A 45 5.68 -37.77 8.71
N GLY A 46 4.41 -37.48 8.40
CA GLY A 46 3.59 -38.34 7.53
C GLY A 46 4.17 -38.48 6.12
N GLU A 47 3.90 -39.61 5.46
CA GLU A 47 4.41 -39.95 4.11
C GLU A 47 4.27 -38.82 3.05
N PRO A 48 3.20 -37.99 3.01
CA PRO A 48 3.11 -36.92 2.01
C PRO A 48 4.06 -35.73 2.28
N PHE A 49 4.40 -35.45 3.54
CA PHE A 49 5.11 -34.22 3.96
C PHE A 49 6.56 -34.43 4.36
N LYS A 50 7.03 -35.69 4.39
CA LYS A 50 8.41 -36.04 4.75
C LYS A 50 9.45 -35.28 3.94
N ARG A 51 9.17 -35.00 2.66
CA ARG A 51 10.03 -34.19 1.77
C ARG A 51 10.08 -32.71 2.21
N TYR A 52 8.96 -32.15 2.65
CA TYR A 52 8.89 -30.79 3.18
C TYR A 52 9.54 -30.68 4.55
N ALA A 53 9.33 -31.65 5.45
CA ALA A 53 10.03 -31.70 6.74
C ALA A 53 11.55 -31.67 6.54
N GLN A 54 12.07 -32.52 5.66
CA GLN A 54 13.50 -32.55 5.33
C GLN A 54 13.98 -31.24 4.69
N PHE A 55 13.17 -30.65 3.80
CA PHE A 55 13.46 -29.35 3.20
C PHE A 55 13.54 -28.24 4.26
N PHE A 56 12.55 -28.14 5.15
CA PHE A 56 12.53 -27.14 6.21
C PHE A 56 13.66 -27.34 7.23
N GLU A 57 13.91 -28.58 7.66
CA GLU A 57 15.05 -28.90 8.53
C GLU A 57 16.40 -28.56 7.89
N LYS A 58 16.53 -28.71 6.56
CA LYS A 58 17.76 -28.39 5.83
C LYS A 58 17.95 -26.90 5.61
N HIS A 59 16.89 -26.17 5.28
CA HIS A 59 16.98 -24.78 4.81
C HIS A 59 16.65 -23.74 5.88
N PHE A 60 15.90 -24.09 6.94
CA PHE A 60 15.40 -23.15 7.95
C PHE A 60 15.88 -23.47 9.38
N LYS A 61 16.82 -24.41 9.54
CA LYS A 61 17.36 -24.86 10.84
C LYS A 61 17.89 -23.73 11.75
N LYS A 62 18.31 -22.59 11.19
CA LYS A 62 18.82 -21.43 11.94
C LYS A 62 17.73 -20.46 12.41
N THR A 63 16.61 -20.35 11.69
CA THR A 63 15.45 -19.51 12.07
C THR A 63 14.52 -20.22 13.06
N TRP A 64 14.74 -21.53 13.24
CA TRP A 64 13.93 -22.45 14.05
C TRP A 64 14.22 -22.44 15.56
N GLN A 65 15.40 -21.96 15.99
CA GLN A 65 15.79 -22.00 17.40
C GLN A 65 15.31 -20.76 18.19
N GLY A 66 14.03 -20.74 18.55
CA GLY A 66 13.52 -19.92 19.66
C GLY A 66 13.39 -18.40 19.39
N PRO A 67 12.76 -17.66 20.32
CA PRO A 67 12.14 -16.36 20.05
C PRO A 67 13.19 -15.26 20.01
N ARG A 68 13.72 -14.98 18.82
CA ARG A 68 14.42 -13.72 18.52
C ARG A 68 14.02 -13.15 17.16
N LEU A 69 12.79 -13.39 16.75
CA LEU A 69 12.16 -12.55 15.73
C LEU A 69 11.29 -11.54 16.48
N SER A 70 11.55 -10.26 16.25
CA SER A 70 10.59 -9.20 16.51
C SER A 70 9.21 -9.70 16.10
N VAL A 71 8.22 -9.57 16.99
CA VAL A 71 6.85 -10.02 16.69
C VAL A 71 6.44 -9.40 15.35
N PRO A 72 6.01 -10.19 14.36
CA PRO A 72 5.79 -9.67 13.02
C PRO A 72 4.65 -8.65 13.02
N ALA A 73 4.78 -7.61 12.19
CA ALA A 73 3.71 -6.64 11.98
C ALA A 73 2.42 -7.30 11.49
N ARG A 74 2.54 -8.41 10.74
CA ARG A 74 1.41 -9.21 10.25
C ARG A 74 1.64 -10.72 10.40
N LEU A 75 0.77 -11.37 11.16
CA LEU A 75 0.68 -12.81 11.34
C LEU A 75 -0.60 -13.33 10.67
N VAL A 76 -0.50 -14.39 9.87
CA VAL A 76 -1.67 -15.08 9.29
C VAL A 76 -1.74 -16.49 9.84
N ARG A 77 -2.83 -16.85 10.50
CA ARG A 77 -3.09 -18.21 11.01
C ARG A 77 -4.07 -18.92 10.10
N ILE A 78 -3.67 -20.09 9.58
CA ILE A 78 -4.50 -20.96 8.75
C ILE A 78 -5.13 -22.03 9.64
N VAL A 79 -6.46 -22.13 9.62
CA VAL A 79 -7.25 -23.08 10.41
C VAL A 79 -8.21 -23.87 9.52
N LEU A 80 -8.77 -24.96 10.05
CA LEU A 80 -9.89 -25.64 9.40
C LEU A 80 -11.19 -24.84 9.64
N SER A 81 -12.12 -24.91 8.69
CA SER A 81 -13.42 -24.21 8.76
C SER A 81 -14.21 -24.54 10.04
N GLU A 82 -14.15 -25.80 10.49
CA GLU A 82 -14.80 -26.27 11.72
C GLU A 82 -14.20 -25.69 13.02
N ASP A 83 -12.92 -25.33 13.00
CA ASP A 83 -12.20 -24.79 14.16
C ASP A 83 -12.23 -23.25 14.21
N PHE A 84 -12.68 -22.60 13.13
CA PHE A 84 -12.60 -21.17 12.95
C PHE A 84 -13.23 -20.36 14.10
N VAL A 85 -14.43 -20.76 14.53
CA VAL A 85 -15.17 -20.09 15.62
C VAL A 85 -14.44 -20.20 16.96
N ASP A 86 -13.83 -21.34 17.25
CA ASP A 86 -13.14 -21.57 18.52
C ASP A 86 -11.85 -20.76 18.60
N HIS A 87 -11.12 -20.63 17.49
CA HIS A 87 -9.96 -19.75 17.42
C HIS A 87 -10.34 -18.28 17.61
N ILE A 88 -11.49 -17.83 17.09
CA ILE A 88 -11.97 -16.45 17.30
C ILE A 88 -12.24 -16.22 18.79
N LYS A 89 -13.00 -17.12 19.43
CA LYS A 89 -13.33 -17.00 20.87
C LYS A 89 -12.08 -16.94 21.73
N ASN A 90 -11.11 -17.82 21.47
CA ASN A 90 -9.86 -17.88 22.22
C ASN A 90 -8.94 -16.69 21.95
N SER A 91 -9.08 -16.02 20.80
CA SER A 91 -8.28 -14.83 20.46
C SER A 91 -8.91 -13.54 21.00
N SER A 92 -10.22 -13.56 21.32
CA SER A 92 -10.99 -12.38 21.72
C SER A 92 -10.84 -11.98 23.19
N SER A 93 -10.22 -12.83 24.03
CA SER A 93 -10.07 -12.57 25.47
C SER A 93 -8.97 -11.56 25.83
N GLU A 94 -8.22 -11.02 24.85
CA GLU A 94 -7.05 -10.16 25.10
C GLU A 94 -6.89 -8.94 24.15
N THR A 95 -7.95 -8.47 23.47
CA THR A 95 -7.84 -7.58 22.28
C THR A 95 -8.67 -6.29 22.32
N ASP A 96 -8.13 -5.21 21.75
CA ASP A 96 -8.77 -3.87 21.69
C ASP A 96 -9.72 -3.68 20.48
N VAL A 97 -9.48 -4.35 19.34
CA VAL A 97 -10.39 -4.31 18.16
C VAL A 97 -10.41 -5.66 17.44
N VAL A 98 -11.60 -6.29 17.37
CA VAL A 98 -11.84 -7.54 16.61
C VAL A 98 -12.70 -7.22 15.39
N ARG A 99 -12.21 -7.47 14.18
CA ARG A 99 -12.96 -7.33 12.93
C ARG A 99 -13.28 -8.72 12.36
N ILE A 100 -14.57 -9.09 12.37
CA ILE A 100 -15.02 -10.42 11.97
C ILE A 100 -15.62 -10.37 10.56
N HIS A 101 -15.03 -11.10 9.61
CA HIS A 101 -15.56 -11.22 8.24
C HIS A 101 -16.09 -12.65 8.02
N VAL A 102 -17.34 -12.88 8.43
CA VAL A 102 -17.93 -14.22 8.53
C VAL A 102 -18.23 -14.84 7.15
N GLU A 103 -18.45 -14.03 6.12
CA GLU A 103 -18.99 -14.52 4.84
C GLU A 103 -17.96 -15.16 3.89
N ASN A 104 -16.66 -15.15 4.20
CA ASN A 104 -15.60 -15.91 3.47
C ASN A 104 -14.38 -16.19 4.39
N GLN A 105 -14.71 -16.56 5.62
CA GLN A 105 -13.89 -17.04 6.74
C GLN A 105 -12.45 -16.48 6.86
N ARG A 106 -12.42 -15.16 7.08
CA ARG A 106 -11.28 -14.40 7.59
C ARG A 106 -11.71 -13.56 8.80
N VAL A 107 -10.88 -13.50 9.84
CA VAL A 107 -10.99 -12.52 10.92
C VAL A 107 -9.70 -11.75 11.00
N SER A 108 -9.79 -10.42 11.02
CA SER A 108 -8.65 -9.56 11.28
C SER A 108 -8.74 -9.06 12.72
N VAL A 109 -7.70 -9.28 13.49
CA VAL A 109 -7.54 -8.75 14.84
C VAL A 109 -6.37 -7.81 14.82
N SER A 110 -6.60 -6.54 15.17
CA SER A 110 -5.54 -5.54 15.26
C SER A 110 -5.27 -5.24 16.73
N LYS A 111 -3.99 -5.24 17.13
CA LYS A 111 -3.56 -4.90 18.48
C LYS A 111 -2.28 -4.06 18.38
N ALA A 112 -2.38 -2.79 18.74
CA ALA A 112 -1.31 -1.80 18.55
C ALA A 112 -0.79 -1.79 17.10
N ASP A 113 0.52 -1.99 16.91
CA ASP A 113 1.26 -2.03 15.64
C ASP A 113 1.19 -3.40 14.92
N ARG A 114 0.26 -4.28 15.34
CA ARG A 114 0.22 -5.67 14.88
C ARG A 114 -1.15 -6.07 14.37
N ARG A 115 -1.11 -6.94 13.35
CA ARG A 115 -2.28 -7.55 12.75
C ARG A 115 -2.18 -9.07 12.77
N LEU A 116 -3.21 -9.71 13.29
CA LEU A 116 -3.45 -11.15 13.17
C LEU A 116 -4.62 -11.38 12.22
N ASP A 117 -4.38 -12.02 11.08
CA ASP A 117 -5.43 -12.55 10.21
C ASP A 117 -5.62 -14.04 10.53
N ILE A 118 -6.80 -14.46 10.99
CA ILE A 118 -7.18 -15.87 11.04
C ILE A 118 -7.95 -16.17 9.77
N ILE A 119 -7.48 -17.09 8.95
CA ILE A 119 -8.12 -17.47 7.69
C ILE A 119 -8.35 -18.98 7.66
N THR A 120 -9.34 -19.42 6.91
CA THR A 120 -9.48 -20.84 6.64
C THR A 120 -8.64 -21.29 5.46
N LEU A 121 -8.44 -22.60 5.39
CA LEU A 121 -7.67 -23.22 4.32
C LEU A 121 -8.22 -22.91 2.92
N GLU A 122 -9.54 -22.83 2.77
CA GLU A 122 -10.21 -22.54 1.50
C GLU A 122 -9.88 -21.13 0.97
N LEU A 123 -9.48 -20.21 1.85
CA LEU A 123 -9.13 -18.85 1.49
C LEU A 123 -7.66 -18.71 1.07
N VAL A 124 -6.80 -19.67 1.40
CA VAL A 124 -5.35 -19.63 1.14
C VAL A 124 -5.01 -19.34 -0.33
N PRO A 125 -5.67 -19.95 -1.34
CA PRO A 125 -5.37 -19.65 -2.74
C PRO A 125 -5.56 -18.17 -3.09
N ARG A 126 -6.64 -17.54 -2.63
CA ARG A 126 -6.93 -16.13 -2.95
C ARG A 126 -6.18 -15.15 -2.07
N TYR A 127 -5.96 -15.51 -0.81
CA TYR A 127 -5.38 -14.59 0.16
C TYR A 127 -3.85 -14.63 0.14
N LEU A 128 -3.25 -15.83 0.22
CA LEU A 128 -1.80 -15.98 0.36
C LEU A 128 -1.08 -16.25 -0.96
N ILE A 129 -1.72 -16.94 -1.91
CA ILE A 129 -1.06 -17.37 -3.15
C ILE A 129 -1.17 -16.30 -4.24
N GLU A 130 -2.34 -15.70 -4.40
CA GLU A 130 -2.55 -14.57 -5.31
C GLU A 130 -1.73 -13.33 -4.89
N ARG A 131 -1.55 -12.45 -5.87
CA ARG A 131 -0.77 -11.21 -5.75
C ARG A 131 -1.53 -10.22 -4.86
N LEU A 132 -0.80 -9.37 -4.16
CA LEU A 132 -1.39 -8.23 -3.44
C LEU A 132 -2.15 -7.34 -4.44
N VAL A 133 -3.35 -6.88 -4.09
CA VAL A 133 -4.08 -5.90 -4.88
C VAL A 133 -3.87 -4.52 -4.29
N ILE A 134 -3.28 -3.61 -5.05
CA ILE A 134 -3.12 -2.20 -4.67
C ILE A 134 -4.19 -1.42 -5.43
N VAL A 135 -5.23 -1.01 -4.73
CA VAL A 135 -6.31 -0.18 -5.30
C VAL A 135 -5.90 1.28 -5.19
N VAL A 136 -5.88 1.96 -6.33
CA VAL A 136 -5.45 3.36 -6.47
C VAL A 136 -6.44 4.15 -7.32
N GLU A 137 -6.40 5.47 -7.23
CA GLU A 137 -7.27 6.34 -8.04
C GLU A 137 -6.98 6.27 -9.54
N ASN A 138 -5.71 6.19 -9.93
CA ASN A 138 -5.31 6.08 -11.33
C ASN A 138 -4.09 5.16 -11.50
N ASN A 139 -4.34 3.97 -12.04
CA ASN A 139 -3.31 2.94 -12.26
C ASN A 139 -2.09 3.44 -13.07
N ARG A 140 -2.18 4.49 -13.90
CA ARG A 140 -0.98 5.00 -14.61
C ARG A 140 -0.11 5.87 -13.70
N SER A 141 -0.70 6.91 -13.11
CA SER A 141 0.04 7.89 -12.33
C SER A 141 0.46 7.32 -10.97
N ASP A 142 -0.47 6.70 -10.23
CA ASP A 142 -0.21 6.14 -8.91
C ASP A 142 0.76 4.96 -8.95
N LYS A 143 0.65 4.07 -9.95
CA LYS A 143 1.63 2.99 -10.13
C LYS A 143 3.02 3.54 -10.39
N THR A 144 3.12 4.59 -11.21
CA THR A 144 4.41 5.21 -11.54
C THR A 144 5.05 5.84 -10.30
N PHE A 145 4.24 6.57 -9.52
CA PHE A 145 4.64 7.12 -8.23
C PHE A 145 5.14 6.04 -7.28
N LEU A 146 4.30 5.03 -6.98
CA LEU A 146 4.63 3.96 -6.03
C LEU A 146 5.85 3.15 -6.46
N ASN A 147 5.98 2.81 -7.74
CA ASN A 147 7.17 2.12 -8.24
C ASN A 147 8.44 2.96 -8.15
N THR A 148 8.33 4.29 -8.33
CA THR A 148 9.46 5.20 -8.18
C THR A 148 9.90 5.27 -6.72
N VAL A 149 8.96 5.41 -5.80
CA VAL A 149 9.21 5.39 -4.35
C VAL A 149 9.87 4.06 -3.95
N PHE A 150 9.27 2.92 -4.33
CA PHE A 150 9.82 1.60 -4.04
C PHE A 150 11.24 1.41 -4.57
N ARG A 151 11.50 1.80 -5.82
CA ARG A 151 12.83 1.69 -6.43
C ARG A 151 13.91 2.41 -5.62
N PHE A 152 13.62 3.58 -5.06
CA PHE A 152 14.63 4.35 -4.33
C PHE A 152 14.79 3.94 -2.87
N PHE A 153 13.75 3.39 -2.24
CA PHE A 153 13.83 2.97 -0.84
C PHE A 153 14.18 1.50 -0.66
N GLU A 154 13.71 0.62 -1.54
CA GLU A 154 13.91 -0.84 -1.49
C GLU A 154 14.86 -1.35 -2.57
N GLY A 155 15.32 -0.48 -3.48
CA GLY A 155 16.24 -0.81 -4.56
C GLY A 155 15.57 -1.27 -5.85
N ASP A 156 14.34 -1.80 -5.76
CA ASP A 156 13.57 -2.33 -6.89
C ASP A 156 12.11 -1.82 -6.88
N PRO A 157 11.48 -1.62 -8.07
CA PRO A 157 10.06 -1.32 -8.14
C PRO A 157 9.21 -2.49 -7.67
N ILE A 158 7.92 -2.25 -7.40
CA ILE A 158 6.98 -3.31 -7.04
C ILE A 158 6.79 -4.22 -8.25
N SER A 159 7.26 -5.46 -8.12
CA SER A 159 7.19 -6.44 -9.21
C SER A 159 5.75 -6.89 -9.48
N ASP A 160 5.38 -6.98 -10.76
CA ASP A 160 4.04 -7.37 -11.21
C ASP A 160 3.68 -8.82 -10.78
N ASP A 161 4.64 -9.67 -10.40
CA ASP A 161 4.38 -11.01 -9.87
C ASP A 161 4.02 -11.02 -8.37
N ARG A 162 4.32 -9.93 -7.65
CA ARG A 162 4.06 -9.75 -6.22
C ARG A 162 2.81 -8.93 -5.96
N ALA A 163 2.55 -7.90 -6.77
CA ALA A 163 1.35 -7.08 -6.67
C ALA A 163 0.72 -6.81 -8.05
N LYS A 164 -0.58 -6.53 -8.05
CA LYS A 164 -1.30 -5.94 -9.17
C LYS A 164 -1.89 -4.59 -8.73
N PHE A 165 -1.91 -3.63 -9.64
CA PHE A 165 -2.56 -2.35 -9.44
C PHE A 165 -3.94 -2.39 -10.08
N ASP A 166 -4.97 -2.08 -9.30
CA ASP A 166 -6.34 -2.00 -9.78
C ASP A 166 -6.83 -0.56 -9.78
N ASN A 167 -7.56 -0.19 -10.82
CA ASN A 167 -7.99 1.19 -11.01
C ASN A 167 -9.36 1.38 -10.35
N GLY A 168 -9.37 2.06 -9.22
CA GLY A 168 -10.60 2.44 -8.55
C GLY A 168 -11.24 3.70 -9.12
N GLY A 169 -10.55 4.54 -9.90
CA GLY A 169 -11.10 5.71 -10.61
C GLY A 169 -12.06 6.55 -9.77
N GLY A 170 -11.56 7.47 -8.94
CA GLY A 170 -12.39 8.34 -8.09
C GLY A 170 -13.58 7.62 -7.44
N SER A 171 -14.79 7.87 -7.97
CA SER A 171 -16.05 7.33 -7.46
C SER A 171 -16.21 5.79 -7.46
N SER A 172 -15.34 5.04 -8.16
CA SER A 172 -15.45 3.56 -8.23
C SER A 172 -14.55 2.80 -7.25
N ILE A 173 -13.77 3.47 -6.39
CA ILE A 173 -12.88 2.79 -5.43
C ILE A 173 -13.66 1.83 -4.54
N CYS A 174 -14.80 2.28 -4.00
CA CYS A 174 -15.65 1.45 -3.15
C CYS A 174 -16.11 0.18 -3.89
N ALA A 175 -16.57 0.32 -5.15
CA ALA A 175 -17.04 -0.81 -5.94
C ALA A 175 -15.93 -1.82 -6.24
N CYS A 176 -14.72 -1.33 -6.56
CA CYS A 176 -13.54 -2.17 -6.75
C CYS A 176 -13.19 -2.95 -5.47
N LEU A 177 -13.17 -2.29 -4.32
CA LEU A 177 -12.91 -2.93 -3.03
C LEU A 177 -13.99 -3.98 -2.67
N GLU A 178 -15.25 -3.64 -2.90
CA GLU A 178 -16.40 -4.54 -2.66
C GLU A 178 -16.36 -5.78 -3.55
N GLU A 179 -15.93 -5.68 -4.81
CA GLU A 179 -15.78 -6.81 -5.73
C GLU A 179 -14.74 -7.83 -5.24
N LEU A 180 -13.65 -7.35 -4.62
CA LEU A 180 -12.64 -8.21 -4.00
C LEU A 180 -13.22 -9.01 -2.81
N GLY A 181 -14.22 -8.45 -2.11
CA GLY A 181 -15.05 -9.17 -1.13
C GLY A 181 -14.30 -9.69 0.11
N GLY A 182 -13.17 -9.09 0.47
CA GLY A 182 -12.31 -9.47 1.60
C GLY A 182 -11.47 -10.72 1.37
N ARG A 183 -11.52 -11.31 0.17
CA ARG A 183 -10.92 -12.63 -0.13
C ARG A 183 -9.45 -12.54 -0.55
N ASN A 184 -9.07 -11.38 -1.06
CA ASN A 184 -7.72 -11.06 -1.48
C ASN A 184 -7.03 -10.22 -0.41
N ARG A 185 -5.70 -10.28 -0.36
CA ARG A 185 -4.92 -9.22 0.27
C ARG A 185 -5.07 -7.97 -0.60
N ALA A 186 -5.54 -6.89 0.00
CA ALA A 186 -5.64 -5.62 -0.67
C ALA A 186 -5.25 -4.47 0.27
N ILE A 187 -4.67 -3.45 -0.33
CA ILE A 187 -4.48 -2.13 0.26
C ILE A 187 -5.13 -1.09 -0.66
N CYS A 188 -5.60 0.00 -0.08
CA CYS A 188 -6.16 1.14 -0.80
C CYS A 188 -5.29 2.35 -0.52
N ILE A 189 -4.88 3.07 -1.57
CA ILE A 189 -4.11 4.31 -1.47
C ILE A 189 -4.88 5.37 -2.24
N ILE A 190 -5.22 6.48 -1.59
CA ILE A 190 -6.00 7.57 -2.18
C ILE A 190 -5.36 8.92 -1.93
N ASP A 191 -5.69 9.88 -2.78
CA ASP A 191 -5.22 11.26 -2.68
C ASP A 191 -5.79 11.92 -1.41
N GLY A 192 -5.02 12.84 -0.82
CA GLY A 192 -5.44 13.55 0.40
C GLY A 192 -6.49 14.61 0.16
N ASP A 193 -6.65 15.08 -1.09
CA ASP A 193 -7.63 16.11 -1.48
C ASP A 193 -7.56 17.38 -0.58
N VAL A 194 -6.40 17.65 0.02
CA VAL A 194 -6.17 18.80 0.90
C VAL A 194 -6.04 20.08 0.07
N GLU A 195 -6.90 21.05 0.33
CA GLU A 195 -6.88 22.37 -0.29
C GLU A 195 -5.79 23.26 0.32
N ILE A 196 -5.52 24.39 -0.32
CA ILE A 196 -4.43 25.32 0.06
C ILE A 196 -4.51 25.76 1.53
N ASP A 197 -5.72 26.02 2.03
CA ASP A 197 -5.97 26.42 3.42
C ASP A 197 -5.81 25.28 4.44
N GLY A 198 -5.47 24.07 3.97
CA GLY A 198 -5.32 22.87 4.79
C GLY A 198 -6.64 22.15 5.08
N THR A 199 -7.75 22.61 4.49
CA THR A 199 -9.06 21.95 4.63
C THR A 199 -9.26 20.90 3.53
N VAL A 200 -10.12 19.93 3.78
CA VAL A 200 -10.60 18.99 2.75
C VAL A 200 -12.06 19.33 2.48
N LEU A 201 -12.44 19.43 1.21
CA LEU A 201 -13.82 19.71 0.83
C LEU A 201 -14.78 18.68 1.46
N ILE A 202 -15.93 19.12 1.97
CA ILE A 202 -16.91 18.24 2.64
C ILE A 202 -17.31 17.04 1.76
N SER A 203 -17.41 17.23 0.43
CA SER A 203 -17.68 16.13 -0.50
C SER A 203 -16.57 15.08 -0.49
N LYS A 204 -15.30 15.51 -0.47
CA LYS A 204 -14.13 14.64 -0.43
C LYS A 204 -13.98 13.94 0.91
N GLN A 205 -14.24 14.64 2.02
CA GLN A 205 -14.30 14.01 3.35
C GLN A 205 -15.34 12.88 3.42
N ARG A 206 -16.50 13.06 2.79
CA ARG A 206 -17.53 12.00 2.71
C ARG A 206 -17.08 10.82 1.85
N GLU A 207 -16.38 11.08 0.74
CA GLU A 207 -15.79 10.03 -0.09
C GLU A 207 -14.73 9.24 0.69
N HIS A 208 -13.78 9.93 1.34
CA HIS A 208 -12.77 9.31 2.21
C HIS A 208 -13.39 8.47 3.32
N ALA A 209 -14.40 9.01 4.02
CA ALA A 209 -15.11 8.28 5.07
C ALA A 209 -15.78 7.01 4.54
N LYS A 210 -16.37 7.07 3.34
CA LYS A 210 -17.00 5.91 2.69
C LYS A 210 -15.95 4.85 2.30
N VAL A 211 -14.82 5.26 1.74
CA VAL A 211 -13.71 4.34 1.42
C VAL A 211 -13.16 3.71 2.69
N ALA A 212 -12.98 4.49 3.75
CA ALA A 212 -12.54 4.00 5.06
C ALA A 212 -13.53 2.97 5.63
N GLU A 213 -14.83 3.22 5.57
CA GLU A 213 -15.87 2.27 6.00
C GLU A 213 -15.78 0.96 5.22
N VAL A 214 -15.61 1.01 3.89
CA VAL A 214 -15.49 -0.19 3.06
C VAL A 214 -14.20 -0.95 3.36
N CYS A 215 -13.05 -0.26 3.47
CA CYS A 215 -11.77 -0.87 3.82
C CYS A 215 -11.85 -1.52 5.21
N GLU A 216 -12.42 -0.85 6.20
CA GLU A 216 -12.61 -1.40 7.54
C GLU A 216 -13.53 -2.63 7.51
N LYS A 217 -14.68 -2.52 6.84
CA LYS A 217 -15.66 -3.61 6.69
C LYS A 217 -15.07 -4.84 6.00
N LEU A 218 -14.12 -4.67 5.08
CA LEU A 218 -13.52 -5.78 4.32
C LEU A 218 -12.12 -6.19 4.83
N GLY A 219 -11.60 -5.49 5.84
CA GLY A 219 -10.29 -5.77 6.42
C GLY A 219 -9.15 -5.46 5.45
N TYR A 220 -9.26 -4.36 4.70
CA TYR A 220 -8.17 -3.81 3.90
C TYR A 220 -7.48 -2.68 4.65
N ASP A 221 -6.21 -2.49 4.36
CA ASP A 221 -5.49 -1.33 4.87
C ASP A 221 -5.74 -0.14 3.95
N LEU A 222 -5.97 1.04 4.53
CA LEU A 222 -6.19 2.29 3.80
C LEU A 222 -5.09 3.27 4.17
N HIS A 223 -4.47 3.86 3.16
CA HIS A 223 -3.59 5.01 3.28
C HIS A 223 -4.21 6.20 2.55
N ILE A 224 -4.39 7.31 3.25
CA ILE A 224 -4.82 8.58 2.65
C ILE A 224 -3.60 9.48 2.68
N LEU A 225 -3.17 9.95 1.51
CA LEU A 225 -1.97 10.77 1.41
C LEU A 225 -2.14 12.08 2.18
N SER A 226 -1.07 12.58 2.80
CA SER A 226 -1.08 13.83 3.57
C SER A 226 -1.16 15.08 2.67
N LYS A 227 -0.67 14.96 1.43
CA LYS A 227 -0.71 16.03 0.42
C LYS A 227 -1.94 15.91 -0.47
N ARG A 228 -2.18 16.94 -1.27
CA ARG A 228 -3.37 16.98 -2.14
C ARG A 228 -3.47 15.78 -3.08
N GLU A 229 -2.41 15.53 -3.84
CA GLU A 229 -2.34 14.43 -4.81
C GLU A 229 -0.92 13.88 -4.90
N ILE A 230 -0.75 12.69 -5.48
CA ILE A 230 0.58 12.07 -5.68
C ILE A 230 1.57 13.00 -6.38
N GLU A 231 1.12 13.86 -7.31
CA GLU A 231 1.97 14.80 -8.02
C GLU A 231 2.68 15.77 -7.07
N ASN A 232 2.08 16.09 -5.91
CA ASN A 232 2.71 16.94 -4.90
C ASN A 232 3.88 16.25 -4.17
N TYR A 233 4.16 14.97 -4.40
CA TYR A 233 5.38 14.30 -3.94
C TYR A 233 6.51 14.37 -4.97
N LEU A 234 6.29 14.99 -6.13
CA LEU A 234 7.32 15.16 -7.14
C LEU A 234 8.42 16.13 -6.66
N PRO A 235 9.70 15.71 -6.64
CA PRO A 235 10.80 16.60 -6.31
C PRO A 235 10.97 17.71 -7.36
N ASP A 236 11.28 18.92 -6.90
CA ASP A 236 11.50 20.09 -7.77
C ASP A 236 12.53 19.82 -8.86
N GLU A 237 13.63 19.14 -8.52
CA GLU A 237 14.69 18.82 -9.48
C GLU A 237 14.23 17.83 -10.55
N ALA A 238 13.39 16.85 -10.19
CA ALA A 238 12.82 15.90 -11.16
C ALA A 238 11.85 16.61 -12.11
N LEU A 239 11.00 17.47 -11.56
CA LEU A 239 10.09 18.30 -12.34
C LEU A 239 10.84 19.22 -13.30
N GLN A 240 11.88 19.90 -12.83
CA GLN A 240 12.69 20.79 -13.66
C GLN A 240 13.32 20.03 -14.83
N ARG A 241 13.92 18.86 -14.58
CA ARG A 241 14.50 18.01 -15.63
C ARG A 241 13.46 17.58 -16.66
N TRP A 242 12.26 17.23 -16.23
CA TRP A 242 11.16 16.84 -17.13
C TRP A 242 10.70 18.02 -18.00
N LEU A 243 10.56 19.22 -17.41
CA LEU A 243 10.23 20.44 -18.15
C LEU A 243 11.29 20.78 -19.20
N GLU A 244 12.57 20.74 -18.82
CA GLU A 244 13.70 20.95 -19.72
C GLU A 244 13.71 19.93 -20.86
N ALA A 245 13.50 18.64 -20.56
CA ALA A 245 13.41 17.57 -21.54
C ALA A 245 12.21 17.74 -22.49
N SER A 246 11.12 18.31 -22.00
CA SER A 246 9.92 18.64 -22.78
C SER A 246 10.06 19.92 -23.61
N GLY A 247 11.24 20.57 -23.57
CA GLY A 247 11.52 21.80 -24.33
C GLY A 247 10.94 23.07 -23.71
N PHE A 248 10.44 23.01 -22.48
CA PHE A 248 9.98 24.20 -21.76
C PHE A 248 11.18 25.13 -21.49
N ARG A 249 11.02 26.42 -21.77
CA ARG A 249 12.04 27.45 -21.55
C ARG A 249 11.45 28.54 -20.65
N GLY A 250 11.98 28.68 -19.44
CA GLY A 250 11.58 29.69 -18.47
C GLY A 250 11.47 29.16 -17.05
N GLN A 251 11.05 30.02 -16.12
CA GLN A 251 10.75 29.63 -14.75
C GLN A 251 9.25 29.30 -14.63
N HIS A 252 8.93 28.06 -14.28
CA HIS A 252 7.54 27.65 -14.06
C HIS A 252 6.99 28.28 -12.77
N PRO A 253 5.74 28.80 -12.73
CA PRO A 253 5.18 29.46 -11.54
C PRO A 253 5.20 28.61 -10.27
N PHE A 254 5.13 27.28 -10.41
CA PHE A 254 5.24 26.34 -9.28
C PHE A 254 6.52 26.53 -8.46
N PHE A 255 7.66 26.84 -9.10
CA PHE A 255 8.92 27.04 -8.38
C PHE A 255 8.99 28.37 -7.61
N GLN A 256 7.94 29.18 -7.68
CA GLN A 256 7.78 30.41 -6.89
C GLN A 256 6.88 30.21 -5.67
N LEU A 257 6.20 29.06 -5.56
CA LEU A 257 5.39 28.71 -4.40
C LEU A 257 6.31 28.35 -3.22
N ASP A 258 5.86 28.64 -2.00
CA ASP A 258 6.47 28.05 -0.80
C ASP A 258 6.09 26.57 -0.65
N GLU A 259 6.80 25.84 0.21
CA GLU A 259 6.58 24.40 0.39
C GLU A 259 5.13 24.02 0.78
N PRO A 260 4.48 24.68 1.76
CA PRO A 260 3.08 24.40 2.07
C PRO A 260 2.12 24.57 0.87
N HIS A 261 2.34 25.58 0.03
CA HIS A 261 1.54 25.76 -1.17
C HIS A 261 1.84 24.67 -2.21
N LYS A 262 3.10 24.26 -2.39
CA LYS A 262 3.45 23.14 -3.29
C LYS A 262 2.81 21.82 -2.89
N ASP A 263 2.53 21.59 -1.61
CA ASP A 263 1.85 20.38 -1.09
C ASP A 263 0.36 20.31 -1.45
N ARG A 264 -0.27 21.45 -1.72
CA ARG A 264 -1.73 21.59 -1.74
C ARG A 264 -2.27 22.18 -3.03
N VAL A 265 -1.37 22.52 -3.93
CA VAL A 265 -1.73 23.07 -5.23
C VAL A 265 -2.14 21.94 -6.17
N ASP A 266 -3.24 22.13 -6.90
CA ASP A 266 -3.70 21.21 -7.94
C ASP A 266 -2.72 21.26 -9.12
N MET A 267 -1.84 20.26 -9.20
CA MET A 267 -0.83 20.13 -10.25
C MET A 267 -1.40 19.54 -11.54
N LYS A 268 -2.70 19.23 -11.62
CA LYS A 268 -3.37 18.84 -12.86
C LYS A 268 -4.06 20.02 -13.56
N LYS A 269 -4.25 21.14 -12.86
CA LYS A 269 -4.89 22.37 -13.38
C LYS A 269 -3.93 23.41 -13.97
N LYS A 270 -4.50 24.37 -14.72
CA LYS A 270 -3.75 25.42 -15.41
C LYS A 270 -3.21 26.50 -14.46
N ALA A 271 -2.02 27.08 -14.73
CA ALA A 271 -1.37 28.04 -13.82
C ALA A 271 -2.22 29.25 -13.41
N SER A 272 -3.20 29.63 -14.24
CA SER A 272 -4.13 30.72 -13.92
C SER A 272 -4.89 30.51 -12.60
N SER A 273 -4.96 29.28 -12.08
CA SER A 273 -5.55 28.96 -10.76
C SER A 273 -4.53 28.81 -9.62
N LEU A 274 -3.22 28.95 -9.88
CA LEU A 274 -2.16 28.80 -8.86
C LEU A 274 -1.84 30.10 -8.11
N VAL A 275 -2.45 31.23 -8.50
CA VAL A 275 -2.26 32.50 -7.79
C VAL A 275 -3.11 32.45 -6.52
N PRO A 276 -2.50 32.56 -5.31
CA PRO A 276 -3.26 32.65 -4.07
C PRO A 276 -4.19 33.86 -4.16
N GLN A 277 -5.49 33.67 -3.98
CA GLN A 277 -6.44 34.77 -3.77
C GLN A 277 -6.09 35.41 -2.41
N GLY A 278 -5.08 36.28 -2.39
CA GLY A 278 -4.58 36.90 -1.15
C GLY A 278 -3.07 37.18 -1.10
N ALA A 279 -2.28 36.76 -2.10
CA ALA A 279 -0.89 37.22 -2.20
C ALA A 279 -0.87 38.70 -2.59
N VAL A 280 -0.94 39.58 -1.59
CA VAL A 280 -0.65 41.01 -1.77
C VAL A 280 0.77 41.10 -2.31
N PRO A 281 0.99 41.71 -3.48
CA PRO A 281 2.34 41.95 -3.97
C PRO A 281 3.07 42.77 -2.92
N ILE A 282 4.19 42.29 -2.41
CA ILE A 282 5.08 43.09 -1.57
C ILE A 282 5.53 44.27 -2.44
N SER A 283 4.84 45.40 -2.30
CA SER A 283 5.12 46.59 -3.08
C SER A 283 6.41 47.19 -2.55
N SER A 284 7.46 47.19 -3.37
CA SER A 284 8.47 48.24 -3.31
C SER A 284 8.73 48.75 -4.71
N SER A 285 8.12 49.92 -4.96
CA SER A 285 8.54 50.98 -5.89
C SER A 285 8.80 50.66 -7.38
N SER A 286 7.99 51.33 -8.20
CA SER A 286 8.38 51.98 -9.47
C SER A 286 8.42 51.14 -10.75
N SER A 287 7.25 51.10 -11.41
CA SER A 287 7.03 51.34 -12.84
C SER A 287 8.07 50.84 -13.85
N VAL A 288 7.76 49.70 -14.49
CA VAL A 288 7.72 49.56 -15.96
C VAL A 288 6.57 48.60 -16.29
N VAL A 289 5.63 49.06 -17.12
CA VAL A 289 4.65 48.20 -17.79
C VAL A 289 5.42 47.37 -18.82
N THR A 290 5.81 46.17 -18.45
CA THR A 290 6.10 45.10 -19.40
C THR A 290 4.96 44.10 -19.28
N SER A 291 4.20 43.98 -20.37
CA SER A 291 3.23 42.93 -20.65
C SER A 291 3.43 41.70 -19.76
N THR A 292 2.58 41.53 -18.75
CA THR A 292 2.44 40.25 -18.07
C THR A 292 2.15 39.25 -19.18
N PRO A 293 3.03 38.26 -19.44
CA PRO A 293 2.62 37.17 -20.30
C PRO A 293 1.41 36.59 -19.60
N THR A 294 0.26 36.59 -20.29
CA THR A 294 -0.87 35.71 -20.02
C THR A 294 -0.39 34.28 -20.25
N ALA A 295 0.46 33.87 -19.32
CA ALA A 295 1.12 32.60 -19.23
C ALA A 295 0.07 31.61 -18.74
N THR A 296 -0.70 31.08 -19.69
CA THR A 296 -1.65 29.98 -19.51
C THR A 296 -0.92 28.66 -19.21
N TYR A 297 0.16 28.68 -18.42
CA TYR A 297 1.07 27.55 -18.24
C TYR A 297 0.59 26.64 -17.12
N GLY A 298 -0.44 25.84 -17.39
CA GLY A 298 -0.68 24.66 -16.55
C GLY A 298 0.43 23.66 -16.60
N PHE A 299 0.54 22.91 -15.52
CA PHE A 299 0.95 21.54 -15.67
C PHE A 299 -0.04 20.79 -16.58
N CYS A 300 0.44 19.77 -17.28
CA CYS A 300 -0.42 18.89 -18.05
C CYS A 300 -0.95 17.75 -17.17
N LYS A 301 -1.99 17.07 -17.62
CA LYS A 301 -2.52 15.84 -16.99
C LYS A 301 -1.48 14.71 -16.86
N ASP A 302 -0.34 14.85 -17.52
CA ASP A 302 0.74 13.86 -17.61
C ASP A 302 1.96 14.29 -16.77
N ILE A 303 1.82 15.27 -15.87
CA ILE A 303 2.93 15.77 -15.03
C ILE A 303 3.54 14.70 -14.13
N TRP A 304 2.77 13.68 -13.74
CA TRP A 304 3.24 12.51 -13.03
C TRP A 304 4.33 11.74 -13.80
N GLU A 305 4.47 11.90 -15.12
CA GLU A 305 5.57 11.31 -15.88
C GLU A 305 6.93 11.84 -15.43
N ALA A 306 6.98 13.03 -14.79
CA ALA A 306 8.21 13.58 -14.25
C ALA A 306 8.84 12.70 -13.15
N PHE A 307 8.10 11.78 -12.52
CA PHE A 307 8.66 10.82 -11.58
C PHE A 307 9.79 9.96 -12.18
N ILE A 308 9.81 9.75 -13.51
CA ILE A 308 10.90 9.02 -14.17
C ILE A 308 12.25 9.76 -14.07
N HIS A 309 12.23 11.06 -13.79
CA HIS A 309 13.41 11.92 -13.67
C HIS A 309 13.92 12.08 -12.23
N VAL A 310 13.28 11.45 -11.24
CA VAL A 310 13.82 11.35 -9.88
C VAL A 310 15.11 10.55 -9.93
N ARG A 311 16.15 11.02 -9.24
CA ARG A 311 17.50 10.45 -9.29
C ARG A 311 17.99 9.86 -7.99
N SER A 312 17.33 10.16 -6.87
CA SER A 312 17.81 9.73 -5.56
C SER A 312 16.66 9.60 -4.56
N LYS A 313 16.93 8.87 -3.48
CA LYS A 313 16.02 8.74 -2.35
C LYS A 313 15.87 10.07 -1.61
N GLU A 314 16.95 10.83 -1.52
CA GLU A 314 17.03 12.12 -0.82
C GLU A 314 16.16 13.19 -1.49
N GLU A 315 15.99 13.14 -2.82
CA GLU A 315 15.04 13.98 -3.55
C GLU A 315 13.59 13.73 -3.08
N LEU A 316 13.21 12.46 -2.91
CA LEU A 316 11.88 12.07 -2.43
C LEU A 316 11.67 12.42 -0.96
N GLU A 317 12.64 12.11 -0.10
CA GLU A 317 12.55 12.39 1.35
C GLU A 317 12.44 13.89 1.65
N ARG A 318 13.18 14.73 0.91
CA ARG A 318 13.06 16.19 1.05
C ARG A 318 11.67 16.67 0.70
N ARG A 319 11.07 16.09 -0.34
CA ARG A 319 9.72 16.47 -0.76
C ARG A 319 8.69 15.95 0.23
N ASP A 320 8.80 14.71 0.70
CA ASP A 320 7.88 14.04 1.63
C ASP A 320 7.57 14.88 2.87
N GLY A 321 8.61 15.33 3.59
CA GLY A 321 8.50 16.27 4.72
C GLY A 321 7.87 15.71 6.01
N LEU A 322 7.14 14.59 5.94
CA LEU A 322 6.40 13.99 7.07
C LEU A 322 6.76 12.52 7.36
N GLU A 323 7.78 11.96 6.72
CA GLU A 323 8.15 10.54 6.82
C GLU A 323 7.02 9.57 6.37
N GLU A 324 6.08 10.06 5.58
CA GLU A 324 4.95 9.28 5.08
C GLU A 324 5.37 8.28 4.00
N LEU A 325 6.35 8.61 3.15
CA LEU A 325 6.83 7.67 2.13
C LEU A 325 7.41 6.38 2.77
N PRO A 326 8.28 6.44 3.81
CA PRO A 326 8.66 5.27 4.59
C PRO A 326 7.48 4.45 5.13
N GLU A 327 6.46 5.10 5.69
CA GLU A 327 5.27 4.41 6.23
C GLU A 327 4.50 3.68 5.12
N LEU A 328 4.33 4.32 3.97
CA LEU A 328 3.68 3.75 2.80
C LEU A 328 4.43 2.51 2.28
N ILE A 329 5.76 2.55 2.30
CA ILE A 329 6.62 1.41 1.93
C ILE A 329 6.41 0.25 2.90
N GLU A 330 6.44 0.50 4.21
CA GLU A 330 6.24 -0.53 5.22
C GLU A 330 4.82 -1.11 5.17
N LEU A 331 3.81 -0.29 4.87
CA LEU A 331 2.44 -0.76 4.64
C LEU A 331 2.36 -1.77 3.48
N VAL A 332 2.96 -1.42 2.34
CA VAL A 332 2.98 -2.31 1.17
C VAL A 332 3.81 -3.57 1.48
N LYS A 333 5.01 -3.44 2.07
CA LYS A 333 5.90 -4.58 2.40
C LYS A 333 5.28 -5.54 3.40
N SER A 334 4.61 -5.04 4.44
CA SER A 334 3.93 -5.88 5.42
C SER A 334 2.74 -6.64 4.83
N SER A 335 2.20 -6.14 3.71
CA SER A 335 1.10 -6.73 2.95
C SER A 335 1.55 -7.65 1.80
N LEU A 336 2.80 -7.54 1.35
CA LEU A 336 3.46 -8.46 0.39
C LEU A 336 3.83 -9.79 1.05
#